data_AF-A0A9W6GY84-F1
#
_entry.id   AF-A0A9W6GY84-F1
#
_cell.length_a   1.000
_cell.length_b   1.000
_cell.length_c   1.000
_cell.angle_alpha   90.00
_cell.angle_beta   90.00
_cell.angle_gamma   90.00
#
_symmetry.space_group_name_H-M   'P 1'
#
loop_
_entity.id
_entity.type
_entity.pdbx_description
1 polymer ?
#
loop_
_entity_poly.entity_id
_entity_poly.type
_entity_poly.pdbx_seq_one_letter_code
_entity_poly.pdbx_strand_id
1 'polypeptide(L)'
;MKTEASTRERILNAAIQIASKNGIKALTQPKVAKQAGVTQSHLTYYFPRKADLLAAVLEASHQQVRHTPPVDIREALRYLESLILDANRMRFFLGAVVEAGEATELSKVLAAHAAALTAQTAGIFERQADDPAVQAFIDRIRGIGIRLLLEPKRGVRKKIDLAEIASECGLI
;
A
#
# COMPACT_ATOMS: atom_id res chain seq x y z
N MET A 1 -4.28 13.95 -30.19
CA MET A 1 -4.84 14.56 -28.95
C MET A 1 -4.39 13.68 -27.77
N LYS A 2 -3.44 14.12 -26.94
CA LYS A 2 -3.06 13.40 -25.70
C LYS A 2 -3.89 13.99 -24.56
N THR A 3 -4.89 13.25 -24.08
CA THR A 3 -5.88 13.68 -23.06
C THR A 3 -5.22 13.97 -21.71
N GLU A 4 -5.72 14.95 -20.95
CA GLU A 4 -5.19 15.35 -19.64
C GLU A 4 -5.17 14.22 -18.60
N ALA A 5 -6.16 13.31 -18.64
CA ALA A 5 -6.18 12.08 -17.85
C ALA A 5 -4.90 11.24 -18.05
N SER A 6 -4.38 11.19 -19.29
CA SER A 6 -3.14 10.49 -19.60
C SER A 6 -1.91 11.13 -18.96
N THR A 7 -1.91 12.44 -18.72
CA THR A 7 -0.78 13.13 -18.08
C THR A 7 -0.73 12.84 -16.58
N ARG A 8 -1.87 12.92 -15.89
CA ARG A 8 -1.97 12.53 -14.48
C ARG A 8 -1.54 11.08 -14.27
N GLU A 9 -2.01 10.17 -15.13
CA GLU A 9 -1.63 8.75 -15.10
C GLU A 9 -0.14 8.54 -15.37
N ARG A 10 0.46 9.26 -16.34
CA ARG A 10 1.91 9.19 -16.59
C ARG A 10 2.72 9.62 -15.37
N ILE A 11 2.31 10.70 -14.70
CA ILE A 11 2.96 11.18 -13.47
C ILE A 11 2.86 10.12 -12.37
N LEU A 12 1.66 9.56 -12.19
CA LEU A 12 1.40 8.53 -11.18
C LEU A 12 2.18 7.24 -11.46
N ASN A 13 2.23 6.78 -12.71
CA ASN A 13 3.00 5.60 -13.11
C ASN A 13 4.51 5.81 -12.90
N ALA A 14 5.03 6.99 -13.24
CA ALA A 14 6.43 7.34 -12.97
C ALA A 14 6.72 7.33 -11.46
N ALA A 15 5.79 7.87 -10.65
CA ALA A 15 5.89 7.90 -9.21
C ALA A 15 5.91 6.48 -8.58
N ILE A 16 4.98 5.61 -9.00
CA ILE A 16 4.94 4.20 -8.58
C ILE A 16 6.26 3.52 -8.91
N GLN A 17 6.77 3.68 -10.14
CA GLN A 17 8.04 3.06 -10.55
C GLN A 17 9.23 3.52 -9.71
N ILE A 18 9.35 4.82 -9.42
CA ILE A 18 10.41 5.36 -8.56
C ILE A 18 10.29 4.77 -7.16
N ALA A 19 9.08 4.78 -6.59
CA ALA A 19 8.88 4.32 -5.23
C ALA A 19 9.12 2.80 -5.08
N SER A 20 8.70 1.99 -6.05
CA SER A 20 8.96 0.54 -6.04
C SER A 20 10.43 0.19 -6.23
N LYS A 21 11.17 0.94 -7.06
CA LYS A 21 12.59 0.65 -7.35
C LYS A 21 13.56 1.24 -6.34
N ASN A 22 13.28 2.45 -5.86
CA ASN A 22 14.23 3.26 -5.09
C ASN A 22 13.71 3.65 -3.70
N GLY A 23 12.51 3.20 -3.34
CA GLY A 23 11.85 3.52 -2.08
C GLY A 23 11.21 4.91 -2.07
N ILE A 24 10.40 5.16 -1.03
CA ILE A 24 9.65 6.41 -0.84
C ILE A 24 10.56 7.65 -0.78
N LYS A 25 11.75 7.54 -0.17
CA LYS A 25 12.70 8.66 -0.07
C LYS A 25 13.12 9.19 -1.44
N ALA A 26 13.18 8.33 -2.46
CA ALA A 26 13.55 8.74 -3.81
C ALA A 26 12.41 9.44 -4.57
N LEU A 27 11.17 9.41 -4.04
CA LEU A 27 10.00 10.02 -4.64
C LEU A 27 9.99 11.54 -4.41
N THR A 28 10.69 12.27 -5.28
CA THR A 28 10.68 13.73 -5.29
C THR A 28 9.96 14.24 -6.53
N GLN A 29 9.23 15.36 -6.41
CA GLN A 29 8.53 15.96 -7.55
C GLN A 29 9.46 16.20 -8.76
N PRO A 30 10.71 16.70 -8.61
CA PRO A 30 11.60 16.86 -9.77
C PRO A 30 11.97 15.54 -10.46
N LYS A 31 12.24 14.47 -9.69
CA LYS A 31 12.54 13.15 -10.26
C LYS A 31 11.34 12.57 -11.00
N VAL A 32 10.15 12.73 -10.42
CA VAL A 32 8.90 12.24 -11.01
C VAL A 32 8.57 13.01 -12.28
N ALA A 33 8.70 14.34 -12.30
CA ALA A 33 8.49 15.15 -13.50
C ALA A 33 9.42 14.72 -14.64
N LYS A 34 10.72 14.53 -14.33
CA LYS A 34 11.71 14.02 -15.28
C LYS A 34 11.35 12.65 -15.83
N GLN A 35 10.97 11.70 -14.97
CA GLN A 35 10.63 10.34 -15.39
C GLN A 35 9.31 10.27 -16.16
N ALA A 36 8.34 11.10 -15.80
CA ALA A 36 7.06 11.20 -16.50
C ALA A 36 7.18 11.94 -17.84
N GLY A 37 8.27 12.67 -18.08
CA GLY A 37 8.46 13.50 -19.27
C GLY A 37 7.50 14.69 -19.28
N VAL A 38 7.37 15.37 -18.14
CA VAL A 38 6.55 16.58 -17.95
C VAL A 38 7.37 17.67 -17.28
N THR A 39 6.93 18.93 -17.40
CA THR A 39 7.57 20.04 -16.67
C THR A 39 7.20 20.00 -15.19
N GLN A 40 8.02 20.64 -14.35
CA GLN A 40 7.72 20.78 -12.91
C GLN A 40 6.35 21.45 -12.68
N SER A 41 6.02 22.50 -13.44
CA SER A 41 4.73 23.19 -13.33
C SER A 41 3.52 22.29 -13.64
N HIS A 42 3.63 21.43 -14.67
CA HIS A 42 2.57 20.45 -14.96
C HIS A 42 2.41 19.42 -13.84
N LEU A 43 3.50 18.99 -13.20
CA LEU A 43 3.40 18.10 -12.05
C LEU A 43 2.73 18.80 -10.87
N THR A 44 3.19 20.01 -10.51
CA THR A 44 2.64 20.79 -9.40
C THR A 44 1.15 21.12 -9.59
N TYR A 45 0.68 21.26 -10.85
CA TYR A 45 -0.74 21.41 -11.15
C TYR A 45 -1.58 20.20 -10.66
N TYR A 46 -1.12 18.97 -10.89
CA TYR A 46 -1.84 17.76 -10.45
C TYR A 46 -1.54 17.35 -9.00
N PHE A 47 -0.31 17.57 -8.54
CA PHE A 47 0.15 17.19 -7.22
C PHE A 47 0.94 18.34 -6.60
N PRO A 48 0.26 19.33 -6.00
CA PRO A 48 0.90 20.53 -5.47
C PRO A 48 1.99 20.22 -4.45
N ARG A 49 1.74 19.24 -3.57
CA ARG A 49 2.68 18.81 -2.53
C ARG A 49 3.15 17.38 -2.76
N LYS A 50 4.33 17.06 -2.23
CA LYS A 50 4.84 15.67 -2.16
C LYS A 50 3.84 14.74 -1.45
N ALA A 51 3.15 15.23 -0.41
CA ALA A 51 2.12 14.47 0.30
C ALA A 51 0.95 14.07 -0.61
N ASP A 52 0.52 14.97 -1.51
CA ASP A 52 -0.57 14.69 -2.46
C ASP A 52 -0.16 13.60 -3.46
N LEU A 53 1.09 13.67 -3.95
CA LEU A 53 1.65 12.64 -4.81
C LEU A 53 1.76 11.29 -4.10
N LEU A 54 2.25 11.28 -2.85
CA LEU A 54 2.35 10.06 -2.04
C LEU A 54 0.98 9.44 -1.77
N ALA A 55 -0.02 10.25 -1.43
CA ALA A 55 -1.39 9.79 -1.24
C ALA A 55 -1.92 9.08 -2.49
N ALA A 56 -1.72 9.69 -3.66
CA ALA A 56 -2.15 9.11 -4.93
C ALA A 56 -1.40 7.81 -5.27
N VAL A 57 -0.09 7.72 -4.99
CA VAL A 57 0.69 6.49 -5.19
C VAL A 57 0.21 5.37 -4.26
N LEU A 58 -0.04 5.69 -2.99
CA LEU A 58 -0.59 4.76 -2.00
C LEU A 58 -1.94 4.21 -2.48
N GLU A 59 -2.86 5.10 -2.86
CA GLU A 59 -4.18 4.73 -3.36
C GLU A 59 -4.10 3.85 -4.62
N ALA A 60 -3.28 4.25 -5.60
CA ALA A 60 -3.11 3.53 -6.85
C ALA A 60 -2.50 2.13 -6.64
N SER A 61 -1.57 2.00 -5.70
CA SER A 61 -0.95 0.71 -5.38
C SER A 61 -1.97 -0.31 -4.83
N HIS A 62 -3.09 0.15 -4.26
CA HIS A 62 -4.21 -0.68 -3.81
C HIS A 62 -5.22 -0.93 -4.92
N GLN A 63 -5.51 0.08 -5.76
CA GLN A 63 -6.47 -0.05 -6.87
C GLN A 63 -5.96 -0.97 -7.99
N GLN A 64 -4.66 -1.02 -8.27
CA GLN A 64 -4.08 -1.95 -9.26
C GLN A 64 -4.32 -3.44 -8.92
N VAL A 65 -4.70 -3.74 -7.68
CA VAL A 65 -5.02 -5.12 -7.26
C VAL A 65 -6.54 -5.38 -7.34
N ARG A 66 -7.38 -4.32 -7.38
CA ARG A 66 -8.83 -4.39 -7.49
C ARG A 66 -9.28 -4.47 -8.95
N HIS A 67 -9.15 -5.63 -9.58
CA HIS A 67 -9.84 -5.89 -10.85
C HIS A 67 -11.06 -6.80 -10.70
N THR A 68 -11.25 -7.45 -9.54
CA THR A 68 -12.45 -8.27 -9.25
C THR A 68 -12.68 -8.31 -7.74
N PRO A 69 -13.90 -8.07 -7.22
CA PRO A 69 -14.21 -8.33 -5.82
C PRO A 69 -13.95 -9.82 -5.53
N PRO A 70 -13.28 -10.16 -4.42
CA PRO A 70 -13.06 -11.57 -4.08
C PRO A 70 -14.42 -12.28 -3.97
N VAL A 71 -14.56 -13.41 -4.64
CA VAL A 71 -15.82 -14.17 -4.72
C VAL A 71 -16.04 -14.98 -3.44
N ASP A 72 -14.96 -15.33 -2.75
CA ASP A 72 -14.99 -16.01 -1.46
C ASP A 72 -13.89 -15.51 -0.51
N ILE A 73 -14.00 -15.93 0.76
CA ILE A 73 -13.03 -15.56 1.80
C ILE A 73 -11.61 -16.05 1.50
N ARG A 74 -11.43 -17.17 0.79
CA ARG A 74 -10.09 -17.70 0.47
C ARG A 74 -9.40 -16.82 -0.55
N GLU A 75 -10.13 -16.34 -1.56
CA GLU A 75 -9.65 -15.38 -2.54
C GLU A 75 -9.34 -14.03 -1.89
N ALA A 76 -10.19 -13.58 -0.97
CA ALA A 76 -9.96 -12.38 -0.19
C ALA A 76 -8.67 -12.46 0.65
N LEU A 77 -8.44 -13.61 1.31
CA LEU A 77 -7.22 -13.85 2.07
C LEU A 77 -5.98 -13.90 1.15
N ARG A 78 -6.04 -14.60 0.01
CA ARG A 78 -4.93 -14.58 -0.98
C ARG A 78 -4.62 -13.18 -1.49
N TYR A 79 -5.65 -12.37 -1.70
CA TYR A 79 -5.49 -10.97 -2.05
C TYR A 79 -4.75 -10.19 -0.95
N LEU A 80 -5.18 -10.33 0.31
CA LEU A 80 -4.51 -9.70 1.45
C LEU A 80 -3.06 -10.16 1.61
N GLU A 81 -2.76 -11.44 1.37
CA GLU A 81 -1.39 -11.96 1.31
C GLU A 81 -0.57 -11.21 0.27
N SER A 82 -1.06 -11.10 -0.96
CA SER A 82 -0.35 -10.41 -2.05
C SER A 82 -0.13 -8.92 -1.79
N LEU A 83 -1.03 -8.30 -1.01
CA LEU A 83 -1.00 -6.88 -0.70
C LEU A 83 -0.05 -6.57 0.47
N ILE A 84 -0.08 -7.37 1.54
CA ILE A 84 0.63 -7.09 2.79
C ILE A 84 1.96 -7.85 2.88
N LEU A 85 2.02 -9.09 2.38
CA LEU A 85 3.19 -9.97 2.52
C LEU A 85 4.15 -9.92 1.32
N ASP A 86 3.83 -9.17 0.27
CA ASP A 86 4.79 -8.87 -0.80
C ASP A 86 5.95 -8.02 -0.27
N ALA A 87 7.18 -8.42 -0.58
CA ALA A 87 8.37 -7.77 -0.07
C ALA A 87 8.54 -6.34 -0.57
N ASN A 88 8.15 -6.05 -1.82
CA ASN A 88 8.27 -4.70 -2.37
C ASN A 88 7.21 -3.77 -1.78
N ARG A 89 5.97 -4.27 -1.58
CA ARG A 89 4.90 -3.54 -0.91
C ARG A 89 5.22 -3.27 0.55
N MET A 90 5.73 -4.25 1.29
CA MET A 90 6.12 -4.07 2.68
C MET A 90 7.27 -3.07 2.82
N ARG A 91 8.29 -3.11 1.94
CA ARG A 91 9.35 -2.08 1.90
C ARG A 91 8.80 -0.69 1.63
N PHE A 92 7.85 -0.59 0.69
CA PHE A 92 7.19 0.67 0.38
C PHE A 92 6.41 1.21 1.60
N PHE A 93 5.62 0.36 2.25
CA PHE A 93 4.88 0.71 3.47
C PHE A 93 5.81 1.22 4.58
N LEU A 94 6.88 0.47 4.90
CA LEU A 94 7.86 0.88 5.92
C LEU A 94 8.55 2.19 5.55
N GLY A 95 8.93 2.36 4.27
CA GLY A 95 9.51 3.61 3.79
C GLY A 95 8.56 4.80 3.97
N ALA A 96 7.26 4.58 3.80
CA ALA A 96 6.25 5.62 3.99
C ALA A 96 6.08 5.95 5.48
N VAL A 97 6.02 4.94 6.36
CA VAL A 97 5.94 5.14 7.82
C VAL A 97 7.12 5.95 8.34
N VAL A 98 8.34 5.66 7.89
CA VAL A 98 9.55 6.41 8.27
C VAL A 98 9.47 7.86 7.81
N GLU A 99 9.05 8.11 6.57
CA GLU A 99 8.90 9.47 6.04
C GLU A 99 7.80 10.26 6.78
N ALA A 100 6.76 9.59 7.23
CA ALA A 100 5.63 10.22 7.92
C ALA A 100 5.96 10.70 9.34
N GLY A 101 6.91 10.06 10.02
CA GLY A 101 7.41 10.50 11.32
C GLY A 101 8.01 11.92 11.28
N GLU A 102 8.46 12.36 10.11
CA GLU A 102 9.03 13.70 9.88
C GLU A 102 7.99 14.74 9.41
N ALA A 103 6.77 14.31 9.06
CA ALA A 103 5.74 15.18 8.45
C ALA A 103 4.30 14.80 8.85
N THR A 104 3.66 15.66 9.67
CA THR A 104 2.29 15.46 10.20
C THR A 104 1.25 15.18 9.11
N GLU A 105 1.35 15.87 7.98
CA GLU A 105 0.39 15.69 6.86
C GLU A 105 0.52 14.31 6.20
N LEU A 106 1.74 13.78 6.08
CA LEU A 106 1.95 12.44 5.54
C LEU A 106 1.47 11.36 6.52
N SER A 107 1.65 11.59 7.83
CA SER A 107 1.08 10.74 8.87
C SER A 107 -0.43 10.61 8.76
N LYS A 108 -1.16 11.72 8.54
CA LYS A 108 -2.61 11.70 8.33
C LYS A 108 -3.02 10.90 7.10
N VAL A 109 -2.32 11.09 5.98
CA VAL A 109 -2.56 10.34 4.73
C VAL A 109 -2.37 8.84 4.95
N LEU A 110 -1.27 8.44 5.61
CA LEU A 110 -1.02 7.04 5.91
C LEU A 110 -2.02 6.45 6.89
N ALA A 111 -2.43 7.20 7.92
CA ALA A 111 -3.45 6.76 8.87
C ALA A 111 -4.79 6.53 8.17
N ALA A 112 -5.24 7.47 7.34
CA ALA A 112 -6.46 7.32 6.54
C ALA A 112 -6.39 6.11 5.60
N HIS A 113 -5.23 5.92 4.97
CA HIS A 113 -4.98 4.78 4.09
C HIS A 113 -5.00 3.43 4.84
N ALA A 114 -4.35 3.35 6.00
CA ALA A 114 -4.35 2.18 6.85
C ALA A 114 -5.78 1.87 7.35
N ALA A 115 -6.54 2.88 7.77
CA ALA A 115 -7.92 2.73 8.19
C ALA A 115 -8.83 2.22 7.05
N ALA A 116 -8.63 2.72 5.83
CA ALA A 116 -9.37 2.23 4.66
C ALA A 116 -9.07 0.75 4.35
N LEU A 117 -7.84 0.29 4.56
CA LEU A 117 -7.50 -1.13 4.44
C LEU A 117 -8.15 -1.96 5.56
N THR A 118 -8.16 -1.45 6.79
CA THR A 118 -8.84 -2.09 7.93
C THR A 118 -10.33 -2.23 7.66
N ALA A 119 -11.01 -1.18 7.21
CA ALA A 119 -12.43 -1.22 6.88
C ALA A 119 -12.75 -2.23 5.77
N GLN A 120 -11.90 -2.32 4.74
CA GLN A 120 -12.06 -3.33 3.68
C GLN A 120 -11.87 -4.75 4.21
N THR A 121 -10.88 -4.95 5.08
CA THR A 121 -10.60 -6.24 5.71
C THR A 121 -11.75 -6.65 6.64
N ALA A 122 -12.30 -5.71 7.40
CA ALA A 122 -13.47 -5.94 8.24
C ALA A 122 -14.67 -6.42 7.41
N GLY A 123 -14.92 -5.78 6.26
CA GLY A 123 -15.98 -6.19 5.34
C GLY A 123 -15.85 -7.61 4.80
N ILE A 124 -14.62 -8.13 4.64
CA ILE A 124 -14.37 -9.53 4.24
C ILE A 124 -14.87 -10.51 5.31
N PHE A 125 -14.80 -10.13 6.58
CA PHE A 125 -15.21 -10.96 7.72
C PHE A 125 -16.59 -10.57 8.28
N GLU A 126 -17.35 -9.73 7.56
CA GLU A 126 -18.64 -9.19 8.01
C GLU A 126 -18.57 -8.50 9.39
N ARG A 127 -17.44 -7.85 9.68
CA ARG A 127 -17.18 -7.12 10.93
C ARG A 127 -17.23 -5.60 10.73
N GLN A 128 -17.29 -4.87 11.84
CA GLN A 128 -17.13 -3.43 11.86
C GLN A 128 -15.66 -3.03 11.72
N ALA A 129 -15.40 -1.85 11.17
CA ALA A 129 -14.03 -1.36 10.92
C ALA A 129 -13.22 -1.10 12.20
N ASP A 130 -13.90 -0.92 13.34
CA ASP A 130 -13.32 -0.73 14.67
C ASP A 130 -13.24 -2.04 15.48
N ASP A 131 -13.59 -3.19 14.89
CA ASP A 131 -13.49 -4.49 15.55
C ASP A 131 -12.01 -4.79 15.90
N PRO A 132 -11.67 -4.95 17.20
CA PRO A 132 -10.28 -5.17 17.63
C PRO A 132 -9.68 -6.47 17.08
N ALA A 133 -10.49 -7.47 16.75
CA ALA A 133 -10.01 -8.71 16.12
C ALA A 133 -9.46 -8.45 14.71
N VAL A 134 -10.11 -7.57 13.94
CA VAL A 134 -9.66 -7.17 12.60
C VAL A 134 -8.34 -6.42 12.70
N GLN A 135 -8.23 -5.50 13.65
CA GLN A 135 -7.00 -4.76 13.89
C GLN A 135 -5.85 -5.69 14.30
N ALA A 136 -6.10 -6.62 15.23
CA ALA A 136 -5.12 -7.63 15.65
C ALA A 136 -4.65 -8.52 14.50
N PHE A 137 -5.57 -8.94 13.63
CA PHE A 137 -5.27 -9.70 12.42
C PHE A 137 -4.33 -8.93 11.47
N ILE A 138 -4.65 -7.68 11.15
CA ILE A 138 -3.81 -6.84 10.27
C ILE A 138 -2.42 -6.62 10.87
N ASP A 139 -2.35 -6.32 12.17
CA ASP A 139 -1.08 -6.08 12.86
C ASP A 139 -0.23 -7.35 12.90
N ARG A 140 -0.85 -8.53 13.08
CA ARG A 140 -0.17 -9.83 12.99
C ARG A 140 0.42 -10.05 11.59
N ILE A 141 -0.35 -9.82 10.53
CA ILE A 141 0.14 -10.00 9.15
C ILE A 141 1.26 -9.03 8.83
N ARG A 142 1.14 -7.76 9.23
CA ARG A 142 2.21 -6.76 9.07
C ARG A 142 3.49 -7.20 9.78
N GLY A 143 3.39 -7.67 11.03
CA GLY A 143 4.53 -8.20 11.77
C GLY A 143 5.19 -9.40 11.07
N ILE A 144 4.40 -10.30 10.49
CA ILE A 144 4.91 -11.41 9.66
C ILE A 144 5.64 -10.85 8.42
N GLY A 145 5.05 -9.89 7.72
CA GLY A 145 5.67 -9.27 6.54
C GLY A 145 7.00 -8.59 6.85
N ILE A 146 7.10 -7.88 7.98
CA ILE A 146 8.35 -7.30 8.46
C ILE A 146 9.38 -8.40 8.75
N ARG A 147 8.99 -9.47 9.47
CA ARG A 147 9.89 -10.60 9.76
C ARG A 147 10.43 -11.24 8.47
N LEU A 148 9.58 -11.44 7.47
CA LEU A 148 9.98 -11.98 6.16
C LEU A 148 11.00 -11.10 5.42
N LEU A 149 10.99 -9.78 5.63
CA LEU A 149 12.03 -8.90 5.08
C LEU A 149 13.39 -9.08 5.77
N LEU A 150 13.39 -9.41 7.05
CA LEU A 150 14.60 -9.61 7.87
C LEU A 150 15.20 -11.01 7.71
N GLU A 151 14.42 -11.99 7.29
CA GLU A 151 14.81 -13.39 7.10
C GLU A 151 14.84 -13.78 5.61
N PRO A 152 15.76 -13.23 4.79
CA PRO A 152 15.81 -13.52 3.37
C PRO A 152 16.32 -14.95 3.14
N LYS A 153 15.39 -15.90 3.15
CA LYS A 153 15.55 -17.32 2.77
C LYS A 153 16.56 -18.10 3.61
N ARG A 154 16.10 -18.73 4.70
CA ARG A 154 16.60 -20.04 5.12
C ARG A 154 15.44 -21.05 5.20
N GLY A 155 15.45 -22.00 4.28
CA GLY A 155 14.97 -23.36 4.51
C GLY A 155 13.47 -23.63 4.33
N VAL A 156 12.57 -22.87 4.93
CA VAL A 156 11.14 -23.18 4.84
C VAL A 156 10.35 -21.87 4.92
N ARG A 157 9.83 -21.37 3.80
CA ARG A 157 8.61 -20.54 3.88
C ARG A 157 7.57 -21.52 4.45
N LYS A 158 7.43 -21.61 5.78
CA LYS A 158 6.21 -22.23 6.33
C LYS A 158 5.08 -21.49 5.62
N LYS A 159 4.20 -22.22 4.93
CA LYS A 159 3.04 -21.62 4.28
C LYS A 159 2.38 -20.74 5.33
N ILE A 160 2.38 -19.44 5.10
CA ILE A 160 1.64 -18.52 5.96
C ILE A 160 0.20 -18.76 5.60
N ASP A 161 -0.55 -19.38 6.50
CA ASP A 161 -1.96 -19.61 6.30
C ASP A 161 -2.72 -18.45 6.94
N LEU A 162 -3.18 -17.52 6.09
CA LEU A 162 -3.97 -16.39 6.56
C LEU A 162 -5.35 -16.80 7.09
N ALA A 163 -5.87 -17.97 6.69
CA ALA A 163 -7.11 -18.48 7.27
C ALA A 163 -6.89 -18.96 8.70
N GLU A 164 -5.79 -19.68 8.95
CA GLU A 164 -5.39 -20.08 10.31
C GLU A 164 -5.22 -18.85 11.20
N ILE A 165 -4.49 -17.83 10.73
CA ILE A 165 -4.29 -16.58 11.49
C ILE A 165 -5.61 -15.83 11.73
N ALA A 166 -6.52 -15.83 10.75
CA ALA A 166 -7.84 -15.23 10.91
C ALA A 166 -8.67 -15.95 11.98
N SER A 167 -8.61 -17.29 12.01
CA SER A 167 -9.29 -18.10 13.02
C SER A 167 -8.69 -17.92 14.41
N GLU A 168 -7.36 -17.85 14.53
CA GLU A 168 -6.66 -17.52 15.79
C GLU A 168 -7.06 -16.14 16.33
N CYS A 169 -7.40 -15.21 15.44
CA CYS A 169 -7.91 -13.88 15.78
C CYS A 169 -9.44 -13.86 16.02
N GLY A 170 -10.15 -14.98 15.86
CA GLY A 170 -11.60 -15.08 16.07
C GLY A 170 -12.45 -14.44 14.97
N LEU A 171 -11.91 -14.34 13.75
CA LEU A 171 -12.60 -13.77 12.59
C LEU A 171 -13.39 -14.80 11.78
N ILE A 172 -12.98 -16.07 11.83
CA ILE A 172 -13.62 -17.21 11.15
C ILE A 172 -13.65 -18.48 12.01
#